data_AF-A0A443RTX5-F1
#
_entry.id   AF-A0A443RTX5-F1
#
_cell.length_a   1.000
_cell.length_b   1.000
_cell.length_c   1.000
_cell.angle_alpha   90.00
_cell.angle_beta   90.00
_cell.angle_gamma   90.00
#
_symmetry.space_group_name_H-M   'P 1'
#
loop_
_entity.id
_entity.type
_entity.pdbx_description
1 polymer ?
#
loop_
_entity_poly.entity_id
_entity_poly.type
_entity_poly.pdbx_seq_one_letter_code
_entity_poly.pdbx_strand_id
1 'polypeptide(L)'
;SWVIDLSILISINVNYVEETVTIEGGVNANEVIERIKKNYFIPFGISKTIGVSGISMGGGIGIVSQKYGLTLDKLEETKIVAADENIRVVSKN
;
A
#
# COMPACT_ATOMS: atom_id res chain seq x y z
N SER A 1 10.46 -25.12 2.08
CA SER A 1 10.43 -23.72 1.60
C SER A 1 10.19 -22.81 2.78
N TRP A 2 10.80 -21.63 2.80
CA TRP A 2 10.56 -20.62 3.84
C TRP A 2 9.45 -19.67 3.38
N VAL A 3 8.69 -19.14 4.35
CA VAL A 3 7.69 -18.10 4.13
C VAL A 3 8.03 -16.94 5.05
N ILE A 4 8.17 -15.74 4.49
CA ILE A 4 8.27 -14.51 5.26
C ILE A 4 6.84 -13.99 5.40
N ASP A 5 6.24 -14.20 6.56
CA ASP A 5 4.90 -13.73 6.86
C ASP A 5 4.94 -12.31 7.43
N LEU A 6 4.29 -11.37 6.74
CA LEU A 6 4.19 -9.96 7.13
C LEU A 6 2.90 -9.66 7.89
N SER A 7 2.04 -10.65 8.15
CA SER A 7 0.70 -10.48 8.74
C SER A 7 0.65 -9.75 10.09
N ILE A 8 1.78 -9.66 10.79
CA ILE A 8 1.90 -8.92 12.06
C ILE A 8 2.28 -7.43 11.87
N LEU A 9 2.71 -7.02 10.68
CA LEU A 9 3.06 -5.65 10.35
C LEU A 9 1.80 -4.91 9.86
N ILE A 10 0.99 -4.45 10.81
CA ILE A 10 -0.38 -3.94 10.58
C ILE A 10 -0.56 -2.44 10.88
N SER A 11 0.54 -1.69 11.07
CA SER A 11 0.45 -0.26 11.34
C SER A 11 -0.02 0.54 10.12
N ILE A 12 -0.88 1.53 10.38
CA ILE A 12 -1.37 2.49 9.38
C ILE A 12 -1.30 3.87 10.00
N ASN A 13 -0.48 4.75 9.43
CA ASN A 13 -0.34 6.14 9.85
C ASN A 13 -0.83 7.07 8.74
N VAL A 14 -1.81 7.93 9.04
CA VAL A 14 -2.41 8.85 8.06
C VAL A 14 -1.98 10.28 8.37
N ASN A 15 -1.41 10.95 7.36
CA ASN A 15 -1.09 12.37 7.42
C ASN A 15 -2.03 13.15 6.50
N TYR A 16 -3.00 13.85 7.08
CA TYR A 16 -3.96 14.66 6.33
C TYR A 16 -3.43 16.03 5.88
N VAL A 17 -2.28 16.47 6.38
CA VAL A 17 -1.64 17.71 5.94
C VAL A 17 -0.89 17.46 4.64
N GLU A 18 -0.13 16.36 4.60
CA GLU A 18 0.65 15.94 3.42
C GLU A 18 -0.15 15.05 2.45
N GLU A 19 -1.41 14.75 2.77
CA GLU A 19 -2.29 13.85 2.01
C GLU A 19 -1.69 12.45 1.73
N THR A 20 -0.89 11.93 2.67
CA THR A 20 -0.23 10.63 2.57
C THR A 20 -0.72 9.64 3.63
N VAL A 21 -0.53 8.34 3.33
CA VAL A 21 -0.70 7.27 4.31
C VAL A 21 0.47 6.31 4.22
N THR A 22 1.10 6.02 5.36
CA THR A 22 2.15 5.01 5.49
C THR A 22 1.51 3.72 5.97
N ILE A 23 1.73 2.64 5.22
CA ILE A 23 1.04 1.36 5.38
C ILE A 23 2.09 0.26 5.53
N GLU A 24 2.02 -0.53 6.60
CA GLU A 24 2.89 -1.68 6.79
C GLU A 24 2.51 -2.89 5.91
N GLY A 25 3.46 -3.80 5.72
CA GLY A 25 3.39 -4.84 4.69
C GLY A 25 2.27 -5.87 4.83
N GLY A 26 1.71 -6.04 6.04
CA GLY A 26 0.65 -6.99 6.35
C GLY A 26 -0.77 -6.44 6.20
N VAL A 27 -0.92 -5.14 5.97
CA VAL A 27 -2.23 -4.48 5.92
C VAL A 27 -2.98 -4.82 4.63
N ASN A 28 -4.29 -5.05 4.74
CA ASN A 28 -5.19 -5.22 3.60
C ASN A 28 -5.99 -3.94 3.26
N ALA A 29 -6.57 -3.91 2.07
CA ALA A 29 -7.31 -2.74 1.57
C ALA A 29 -8.48 -2.30 2.47
N ASN A 30 -9.20 -3.24 3.10
CA ASN A 30 -10.32 -2.92 3.99
C ASN A 30 -9.86 -2.10 5.20
N GLU A 31 -8.75 -2.50 5.81
CA GLU A 31 -8.20 -1.81 7.00
C GLU A 31 -7.79 -0.37 6.67
N VAL A 32 -7.24 -0.13 5.48
CA VAL A 32 -6.94 1.23 5.01
C VAL A 32 -8.21 2.04 4.79
N ILE A 33 -9.20 1.47 4.11
CA ILE A 33 -10.49 2.13 3.82
C ILE A 33 -11.20 2.52 5.12
N GLU A 34 -11.15 1.69 6.15
CA GLU A 34 -11.74 1.99 7.47
C GLU A 34 -10.96 3.07 8.25
N ARG A 35 -9.66 3.23 7.98
CA ARG A 35 -8.80 4.20 8.68
C ARG A 35 -8.84 5.62 8.09
N ILE A 36 -9.06 5.75 6.79
CA ILE A 36 -9.05 7.06 6.11
C ILE A 36 -10.40 7.76 6.21
N LYS A 37 -10.39 9.10 6.32
CA LYS A 37 -11.61 9.92 6.31
C LYS A 37 -12.33 9.80 4.96
N LYS A 38 -13.66 9.93 4.97
CA LYS A 38 -14.55 9.81 3.80
C LYS A 38 -14.18 10.66 2.57
N ASN A 39 -13.39 11.72 2.74
CA ASN A 39 -13.01 12.63 1.66
C ASN A 39 -11.69 12.20 0.97
N TYR A 40 -11.04 11.14 1.45
CA TYR A 40 -9.78 10.60 0.94
C TYR A 40 -9.99 9.15 0.49
N PHE A 41 -9.27 8.74 -0.55
CA PHE A 41 -9.25 7.34 -0.97
C PHE A 41 -7.96 7.01 -1.72
N ILE A 42 -7.62 5.71 -1.75
CA ILE A 42 -6.61 5.13 -2.62
C ILE A 42 -7.33 4.16 -3.57
N PRO A 43 -7.02 4.14 -4.88
CA PRO A 43 -7.52 3.11 -5.77
C PRO A 43 -6.91 1.76 -5.40
N PHE A 44 -7.76 0.79 -5.06
CA PHE A 44 -7.39 -0.60 -4.85
C PHE A 44 -8.03 -1.50 -5.91
N GLY A 45 -7.70 -2.80 -5.86
CA GLY A 45 -8.34 -3.85 -6.65
C GLY A 45 -9.78 -4.13 -6.18
N ILE A 46 -10.37 -5.18 -6.75
CA ILE A 46 -11.79 -5.50 -6.53
C ILE A 46 -12.05 -6.08 -5.13
N SER A 47 -11.13 -6.90 -4.61
CA SER A 47 -11.28 -7.53 -3.29
C SER A 47 -10.86 -6.60 -2.16
N LYS A 48 -11.65 -6.56 -1.08
CA LYS A 48 -11.33 -5.82 0.14
C LYS A 48 -10.22 -6.47 0.98
N THR A 49 -10.01 -7.78 0.83
CA THR A 49 -9.00 -8.54 1.60
C THR A 49 -7.63 -8.58 0.93
N ILE A 50 -7.45 -7.92 -0.22
CA ILE A 50 -6.17 -7.90 -0.91
C ILE A 50 -5.12 -7.15 -0.08
N GLY A 51 -3.93 -7.74 0.04
CA GLY A 51 -2.80 -7.10 0.72
C GLY A 51 -2.31 -5.87 -0.05
N VAL A 52 -2.10 -4.77 0.66
CA VAL A 52 -1.73 -3.48 0.06
C VAL A 52 -0.34 -3.52 -0.56
N SER A 53 0.61 -4.16 0.12
CA SER A 53 1.99 -4.31 -0.36
C SER A 53 2.04 -5.05 -1.70
N GLY A 54 1.37 -6.21 -1.79
CA GLY A 54 1.33 -7.03 -3.00
C GLY A 54 0.65 -6.32 -4.19
N ILE A 55 -0.51 -5.70 -3.97
CA ILE A 55 -1.23 -5.02 -5.06
C ILE A 55 -0.46 -3.79 -5.57
N SER A 56 0.20 -3.05 -4.68
CA SER A 56 1.02 -1.89 -5.05
C SER A 56 2.20 -2.31 -5.94
N MET A 57 2.91 -3.39 -5.59
CA MET A 57 4.05 -3.88 -6.38
C MET A 57 3.63 -4.49 -7.72
N GLY A 58 2.42 -5.04 -7.81
CA GLY A 58 1.85 -5.60 -9.05
C GLY A 58 1.15 -4.57 -9.95
N GLY A 59 1.21 -3.28 -9.61
CA GLY A 59 0.44 -2.23 -10.30
C GLY A 59 -0.87 -1.94 -9.58
N GLY A 60 -1.80 -2.90 -9.62
CA GLY A 60 -3.08 -2.79 -8.90
C GLY A 60 -4.19 -2.13 -9.71
N ILE A 61 -4.85 -2.92 -10.55
CA ILE A 61 -6.01 -2.50 -11.34
C ILE A 61 -7.29 -2.78 -10.55
N GLY A 62 -8.20 -1.81 -10.53
CA GLY A 62 -9.54 -1.92 -9.97
C GLY A 62 -10.58 -1.12 -10.75
N ILE A 63 -11.82 -1.14 -10.25
CA ILE A 63 -12.98 -0.55 -10.92
C ILE A 63 -12.85 0.96 -11.18
N VAL A 64 -12.05 1.66 -10.39
CA VAL A 64 -11.85 3.11 -10.51
C VAL A 64 -10.54 3.47 -11.24
N SER A 65 -9.77 2.47 -11.70
CA SER A 65 -8.45 2.70 -12.29
C SER A 65 -8.49 3.46 -13.61
N GLN A 66 -9.57 3.33 -14.39
CA GLN A 66 -9.74 4.11 -15.62
C GLN A 66 -9.73 5.63 -15.34
N LYS A 67 -10.22 6.05 -14.16
CA LYS A 67 -10.33 7.47 -13.80
C LYS A 67 -9.17 7.95 -12.92
N TYR A 68 -8.66 7.11 -12.01
CA TYR A 68 -7.70 7.53 -11.00
C TYR A 68 -6.33 6.84 -11.06
N GLY A 69 -6.13 5.93 -12.01
CA GLY A 69 -4.89 5.17 -12.16
C GLY A 69 -4.84 3.91 -11.30
N LEU A 70 -3.68 3.26 -11.34
CA LEU A 70 -3.37 2.06 -10.57
C LEU A 70 -3.12 2.39 -9.09
N THR A 71 -3.13 1.37 -8.23
CA THR A 71 -2.64 1.54 -6.84
C THR A 71 -1.19 2.04 -6.82
N LEU A 72 -0.34 1.49 -7.69
CA LEU A 72 1.07 1.87 -7.85
C LEU A 72 1.24 3.34 -8.23
N ASP A 73 0.30 3.93 -8.97
CA ASP A 73 0.39 5.34 -9.36
C ASP A 73 0.33 6.29 -8.15
N LYS A 74 -0.13 5.78 -6.99
CA LYS A 74 -0.20 6.50 -5.71
C LYS A 74 0.92 6.13 -4.74
N LEU A 75 1.86 5.26 -5.13
CA LEU A 75 3.01 4.93 -4.30
C LEU A 75 4.07 6.03 -4.42
N GLU A 76 4.33 6.73 -3.32
CA GLU A 76 5.31 7.81 -3.27
C GLU A 76 6.67 7.34 -2.73
N GLU A 77 6.67 6.41 -1.77
CA GLU A 77 7.87 5.84 -1.15
C GLU A 77 7.63 4.39 -0.71
N THR A 78 8.67 3.56 -0.73
CA THR A 78 8.66 2.24 -0.11
C THR A 78 9.96 1.93 0.62
N LYS A 79 9.85 1.15 1.70
CA LYS A 79 10.98 0.61 2.46
C LYS A 79 11.05 -0.90 2.25
N ILE A 80 12.14 -1.38 1.67
CA ILE A 80 12.33 -2.79 1.30
C ILE A 80 13.58 -3.36 1.98
N VAL A 81 13.53 -4.66 2.28
CA VAL A 81 14.72 -5.45 2.62
C VAL A 81 15.16 -6.17 1.34
N ALA A 82 16.34 -5.83 0.85
CA ALA A 82 16.90 -6.43 -0.36
C ALA A 82 17.61 -7.77 -0.04
N ALA A 83 17.88 -8.56 -1.08
CA ALA A 83 18.52 -9.88 -0.94
C ALA A 83 19.97 -9.81 -0.43
N ASP A 84 20.59 -8.64 -0.51
CA ASP A 84 21.91 -8.32 0.06
C ASP A 84 21.83 -7.93 1.55
N GLU A 85 20.70 -8.22 2.21
CA GLU A 85 20.42 -7.95 3.63
C GLU A 85 20.30 -6.46 3.98
N ASN A 86 20.36 -5.57 2.99
CA ASN A 86 20.27 -4.13 3.22
C ASN A 86 18.84 -3.63 3.14
N ILE A 87 18.52 -2.68 4.02
CA ILE A 87 17.30 -1.88 3.94
C ILE A 87 17.50 -0.77 2.92
N ARG A 88 16.53 -0.60 2.01
CA ARG A 88 16.51 0.51 1.05
C ARG A 88 15.20 1.26 1.18
N VAL A 89 15.28 2.58 1.16
CA VAL A 89 14.13 3.48 1.00
C VAL A 89 14.20 4.01 -0.42
N VAL A 90 13.13 3.82 -1.18
CA VAL A 90 13.03 4.22 -2.59
C VAL A 90 11.80 5.09 -2.75
N SER A 91 12.00 6.32 -3.18
CA SER A 91 10.97 7.31 -3.48
C SER A 91 10.80 7.45 -5.00
N LYS A 92 9.64 7.97 -5.39
CA LYS A 92 9.30 8.29 -6.79
C LYS A 92 10.17 9.41 -7.38
N ASN A 93 10.74 10.28 -6.53
CA ASN A 93 11.64 11.38 -6.88
C ASN A 93 12.91 11.33 -6.04
#